data_AF-A0A970B1Y4-F1
#
_entry.id   AF-A0A970B1Y4-F1
#
_cell.length_a   1.000
_cell.length_b   1.000
_cell.length_c   1.000
_cell.angle_alpha   90.00
_cell.angle_beta   90.00
_cell.angle_gamma   90.00
#
_symmetry.space_group_name_H-M   'P 1'
#
loop_
_entity.id
_entity.type
_entity.pdbx_description
1 polymer ?
#
loop_
_entity_poly.entity_id
_entity_poly.type
_entity_poly.pdbx_seq_one_letter_code
_entity_poly.pdbx_strand_id
1 'polypeptide(L)'
;MKPYLAAAVQMTSLPDLNKNLAQAEELIQLATNRGAELICLPENFAFLGDEEAKVLLAKEIAQASQKFLVTIAQRYQVTILGGGFPVP
;
A
#
# COMPACT_ATOMS: atom_id res chain seq x y z
N MET A 1 1.11 6.64 -26.84
CA MET A 1 1.10 6.90 -25.39
C MET A 1 2.45 7.49 -24.99
N LYS A 2 2.50 8.42 -24.03
CA LYS A 2 3.76 8.96 -23.49
C LYS A 2 4.43 7.91 -22.58
N PRO A 3 5.76 7.75 -22.60
CA PRO A 3 6.44 6.93 -21.60
C PRO A 3 6.25 7.52 -20.19
N TYR A 4 6.18 6.66 -19.19
CA TYR A 4 6.09 7.03 -17.77
C TYR A 4 7.05 6.18 -16.96
N LEU A 5 7.50 6.68 -15.81
CA LEU A 5 8.30 5.91 -14.87
C LEU A 5 7.39 5.15 -13.90
N ALA A 6 7.65 3.86 -13.72
CA ALA A 6 6.94 3.02 -12.76
C ALA A 6 7.88 2.55 -11.65
N ALA A 7 7.35 2.35 -10.45
CA ALA A 7 8.05 1.75 -9.32
C ALA A 7 7.33 0.50 -8.81
N ALA A 8 8.07 -0.60 -8.71
CA ALA A 8 7.61 -1.80 -8.00
C ALA A 8 8.15 -1.74 -6.56
N VAL A 9 7.25 -1.59 -5.60
CA VAL A 9 7.60 -1.51 -4.17
C VAL A 9 7.74 -2.92 -3.61
N GLN A 10 8.81 -3.16 -2.88
CA GLN A 10 9.00 -4.37 -2.08
C GLN A 10 9.11 -3.98 -0.61
N MET A 11 8.37 -4.67 0.25
CA MET A 11 8.39 -4.50 1.70
C MET A 11 8.18 -5.84 2.41
N THR A 12 8.47 -5.89 3.70
CA THR A 12 8.20 -7.07 4.54
C THR A 12 7.00 -6.76 5.42
N SER A 13 5.81 -7.17 4.96
CA SER A 13 4.57 -6.96 5.70
C SER A 13 4.56 -7.74 7.02
N LEU A 14 4.06 -7.07 8.05
CA LEU A 14 3.99 -7.57 9.43
C LEU A 14 2.52 -7.80 9.85
N PRO A 15 2.27 -8.49 10.98
CA PRO A 15 0.96 -8.52 11.61
C PRO A 15 0.66 -7.19 12.35
N ASP A 16 0.98 -6.05 11.73
CA ASP A 16 0.83 -4.71 12.30
C ASP A 16 0.47 -3.73 11.17
N LEU A 17 -0.80 -3.37 11.11
CA LEU A 17 -1.36 -2.51 10.07
C LEU A 17 -0.68 -1.15 10.01
N ASN A 18 -0.45 -0.51 11.16
CA ASN A 18 0.09 0.84 11.19
C ASN A 18 1.55 0.89 10.74
N LYS A 19 2.38 -0.08 11.15
CA LYS A 19 3.76 -0.18 10.68
C LYS A 19 3.84 -0.41 9.18
N ASN A 20 2.97 -1.26 8.65
CA ASN A 20 2.91 -1.54 7.23
C ASN A 20 2.52 -0.31 6.42
N LEU A 21 1.48 0.42 6.83
CA LEU A 21 1.05 1.64 6.13
C LEU A 21 2.14 2.73 6.19
N ALA A 22 2.82 2.88 7.33
CA ALA A 22 3.94 3.81 7.46
C ALA A 22 5.11 3.46 6.52
N GLN A 23 5.53 2.20 6.49
CA GLN A 23 6.59 1.74 5.57
C GLN A 23 6.18 1.90 4.09
N ALA A 24 4.92 1.59 3.76
CA ALA A 24 4.40 1.78 2.41
C ALA A 24 4.45 3.26 1.99
N GLU A 25 4.10 4.19 2.89
CA GLU A 25 4.19 5.63 2.61
C GLU A 25 5.63 6.08 2.37
N GLU A 26 6.58 5.66 3.20
CA GLU A 26 8.01 5.99 3.02
C GLU A 26 8.53 5.52 1.64
N LEU A 27 8.16 4.30 1.23
CA LEU A 27 8.56 3.73 -0.05
C LEU A 27 7.87 4.41 -1.24
N ILE A 28 6.59 4.77 -1.11
CA ILE A 28 5.85 5.55 -2.10
C ILE A 28 6.49 6.93 -2.25
N GLN A 29 6.77 7.62 -1.16
CA GLN A 29 7.42 8.92 -1.18
C GLN A 29 8.79 8.85 -1.88
N LEU A 30 9.60 7.83 -1.59
CA LEU A 30 10.87 7.60 -2.27
C LEU A 30 10.69 7.41 -3.79
N ALA A 31 9.69 6.64 -4.21
CA ALA A 31 9.37 6.42 -5.62
C ALA A 31 8.88 7.71 -6.31
N THR A 32 8.00 8.47 -5.67
CA THR A 32 7.54 9.78 -6.17
C THR A 32 8.70 10.76 -6.31
N ASN A 33 9.61 10.82 -5.33
CA ASN A 33 10.81 11.67 -5.39
C ASN A 33 11.76 11.29 -6.54
N ARG A 34 11.69 10.05 -7.04
CA ARG A 34 12.42 9.57 -8.22
C ARG A 34 11.67 9.80 -9.54
N GLY A 35 10.46 10.38 -9.48
CA GLY A 35 9.64 10.71 -10.64
C GLY A 35 8.69 9.60 -11.10
N ALA A 36 8.41 8.60 -10.27
CA ALA A 36 7.44 7.56 -10.62
C ALA A 36 6.02 8.12 -10.71
N GLU A 37 5.32 7.82 -11.80
CA GLU A 37 3.93 8.19 -12.04
C GLU A 37 2.97 7.04 -11.70
N LEU A 38 3.46 5.79 -11.77
CA LEU A 38 2.77 4.58 -11.35
C LEU A 38 3.58 3.87 -10.26
N ILE A 39 2.96 3.56 -9.13
CA ILE A 39 3.60 2.87 -8.01
C ILE A 39 2.78 1.64 -7.64
N CYS A 40 3.40 0.47 -7.62
CA CYS A 40 2.76 -0.81 -7.32
C CYS A 40 3.19 -1.30 -5.95
N LEU A 41 2.22 -1.53 -5.07
CA LEU A 41 2.42 -2.18 -3.77
C LEU A 41 2.32 -3.71 -3.90
N PRO A 42 2.99 -4.49 -3.02
CA PRO A 42 2.93 -5.94 -3.07
C PRO A 42 1.59 -6.49 -2.58
N GLU A 43 1.38 -7.79 -2.79
CA GLU A 43 0.30 -8.53 -2.15
C GLU A 43 0.44 -8.47 -0.61
N ASN A 44 -0.69 -8.40 0.09
CA ASN A 44 -0.77 -8.32 1.55
C ASN A 44 0.02 -7.15 2.17
N PHE A 45 0.20 -6.05 1.43
CA PHE A 45 1.02 -4.92 1.88
C PHE A 45 0.56 -4.41 3.25
N ALA A 46 -0.75 -4.35 3.48
CA ALA A 46 -1.34 -3.78 4.68
C ALA A 46 -1.26 -4.68 5.91
N PHE A 47 -1.27 -6.01 5.74
CA PHE A 47 -1.25 -6.95 6.86
C PHE A 47 -0.83 -8.35 6.42
N LEU A 48 0.13 -8.94 7.14
CA LEU A 48 0.51 -10.33 6.97
C LEU A 48 0.71 -10.97 8.36
N GLY A 49 -0.28 -11.76 8.77
CA GLY A 49 -0.30 -12.50 10.03
C GLY A 49 -0.97 -13.86 9.84
N ASP A 50 -1.34 -14.51 10.95
CA ASP A 50 -2.14 -15.74 10.91
C ASP A 50 -3.55 -15.50 10.34
N GLU A 51 -4.21 -16.58 9.92
CA GLU A 51 -5.53 -16.51 9.28
C GLU A 51 -6.63 -16.05 10.24
N GLU A 52 -6.51 -16.38 11.53
CA GLU A 52 -7.47 -15.99 12.56
C GLU A 52 -7.49 -14.47 12.76
N ALA A 53 -6.31 -13.85 12.87
CA ALA A 53 -6.15 -12.41 12.95
C ALA A 53 -6.55 -11.71 11.65
N LYS A 54 -6.23 -12.30 10.48
CA LYS A 54 -6.66 -11.76 9.18
C LYS A 54 -8.18 -11.63 9.11
N VAL A 55 -8.92 -12.67 9.51
CA VAL A 55 -10.39 -12.66 9.50
C VAL A 55 -10.93 -11.67 10.55
N LEU A 56 -10.38 -11.69 11.77
CA LEU A 56 -10.82 -10.81 12.86
C LEU A 56 -10.63 -9.33 12.52
N LEU A 57 -9.53 -8.98 11.86
CA LEU A 57 -9.15 -7.60 11.54
C LEU A 57 -9.54 -7.16 10.11
N ALA A 58 -10.13 -8.04 9.29
CA ALA A 58 -10.38 -7.79 7.86
C ALA A 58 -11.10 -6.46 7.59
N LYS A 59 -12.13 -6.15 8.40
CA LYS A 59 -12.89 -4.90 8.25
C LYS A 59 -12.05 -3.66 8.56
N GLU A 60 -11.26 -3.69 9.62
CA GLU A 60 -10.38 -2.58 10.02
C GLU A 60 -9.27 -2.37 8.98
N ILE A 61 -8.63 -3.46 8.56
CA ILE A 61 -7.57 -3.45 7.54
C ILE A 61 -8.12 -2.88 6.23
N ALA A 62 -9.28 -3.34 5.77
CA ALA A 62 -9.88 -2.85 4.53
C ALA A 62 -10.19 -1.35 4.58
N GLN A 63 -10.82 -0.88 5.66
CA GLN A 63 -11.17 0.54 5.82
C GLN A 63 -9.93 1.44 5.87
N ALA A 64 -8.92 1.05 6.65
CA ALA A 64 -7.68 1.81 6.77
C ALA A 64 -6.89 1.82 5.45
N SER A 65 -6.78 0.67 4.79
CA SER A 65 -6.02 0.52 3.53
C SER A 65 -6.68 1.31 2.40
N GLN A 66 -8.00 1.28 2.26
CA GLN A 66 -8.73 2.08 1.27
C GLN A 66 -8.52 3.58 1.51
N LYS A 67 -8.69 4.03 2.77
CA LYS A 67 -8.46 5.43 3.14
C LYS A 67 -7.02 5.86 2.87
N PHE A 68 -6.06 5.01 3.21
CA PHE A 68 -4.65 5.22 2.94
C PHE A 68 -4.37 5.38 1.44
N LEU A 69 -4.80 4.43 0.61
CA LEU A 69 -4.55 4.45 -0.83
C LEU A 69 -5.11 5.70 -1.50
N VAL A 70 -6.34 6.11 -1.16
CA VAL A 70 -6.94 7.34 -1.68
C VAL A 70 -6.14 8.57 -1.22
N THR A 71 -5.81 8.64 0.07
CA THR A 71 -5.10 9.79 0.66
C THR A 71 -3.71 9.96 0.04
N ILE A 72 -2.97 8.87 -0.11
CA ILE A 72 -1.58 8.88 -0.60
C ILE A 72 -1.52 9.13 -2.10
N ALA A 73 -2.42 8.52 -2.89
CA ALA A 73 -2.52 8.82 -4.33
C ALA A 73 -2.82 10.31 -4.57
N GLN A 74 -3.75 10.90 -3.79
CA GLN A 74 -4.08 12.32 -3.86
C GLN A 74 -2.93 13.22 -3.36
N ARG A 75 -2.26 12.86 -2.25
CA ARG A 75 -1.17 13.63 -1.69
C ARG A 75 0.02 13.75 -2.65
N TYR A 76 0.41 12.64 -3.26
CA TYR A 76 1.59 12.58 -4.13
C TYR A 76 1.27 12.74 -5.62
N GLN A 77 -0.01 12.83 -6.00
CA GLN A 77 -0.48 12.97 -7.38
C GLN A 77 0.06 11.87 -8.31
N VAL A 78 0.00 10.63 -7.82
CA VAL A 78 0.47 9.42 -8.52
C VAL A 78 -0.65 8.39 -8.64
N THR A 79 -0.50 7.49 -9.61
CA THR A 79 -1.37 6.31 -9.70
C THR A 79 -0.78 5.21 -8.82
N ILE A 80 -1.61 4.60 -7.96
CA ILE A 80 -1.20 3.50 -7.09
C ILE A 80 -1.94 2.22 -7.51
N LEU A 81 -1.18 1.18 -7.85
CA LEU A 81 -1.69 -0.19 -7.87
C LEU A 81 -1.60 -0.72 -6.45
N GLY A 82 -2.73 -0.69 -5.74
CA GLY A 82 -2.83 -0.89 -4.29
C GLY A 82 -2.64 -2.32 -3.78
N GLY A 83 -1.86 -3.14 -4.47
CA GLY A 83 -1.54 -4.50 -4.06
C GLY A 83 -2.76 -5.34 -3.70
N GLY A 84 -2.63 -6.13 -2.63
CA GLY A 84 -3.73 -6.89 -2.02
C GLY A 84 -3.76 -6.70 -0.50
N PHE A 85 -4.93 -6.82 0.11
CA PHE A 85 -5.12 -6.78 1.55
C PHE A 85 -6.43 -7.50 1.94
N PRO A 86 -6.55 -8.01 3.18
CA PRO A 86 -7.78 -8.60 3.68
C PRO A 86 -9.00 -7.68 3.53
N VAL A 87 -10.12 -8.26 3.06
CA VAL A 87 -11.43 -7.61 2.94
C VAL A 87 -12.52 -8.53 3.52
N PRO A 88 -13.64 -7.98 4.04
CA PRO A 88 -14.78 -8.77 4.51
C PRO A 88 -15.45 -9.61 3.42
#